data_AF-A0A534UQM7-F1
#
_entry.id   AF-A0A534UQM7-F1
#
_cell.length_a   1.000
_cell.length_b   1.000
_cell.length_c   1.000
_cell.angle_alpha   90.00
_cell.angle_beta   90.00
_cell.angle_gamma   90.00
#
_symmetry.space_group_name_H-M   'P 1'
#
loop_
_entity.id
_entity.type
_entity.pdbx_description
1 polymer ?
#
loop_
_entity_poly.entity_id
_entity_poly.type
_entity_poly.pdbx_seq_one_letter_code
_entity_poly.pdbx_strand_id
1 'polypeptide(L)'
;MGEGDAWNHNNYCVAPEHVDRLCEAIEALFPWSLIVRKPELVGYRLGDDLNRGALYLRSTPAARTLFETVARLRREQPDLDLAFRGLEAEDADVADHQGFRVASPEEWERRVARATTFSRTRPDLGVAVVRVERPGDPGALTDYLYQAWIRLALLGPVRNTFEMQALEPAKRVAR
;
A
#
# COMPACT_ATOMS: atom_id res chain seq x y z
N MET A 1 -7.17 29.81 -10.36
CA MET A 1 -6.43 28.96 -9.40
C MET A 1 -6.84 27.54 -9.74
N GLY A 2 -5.99 26.68 -10.29
CA GLY A 2 -4.55 26.53 -10.07
C GLY A 2 -4.38 25.23 -9.30
N GLU A 3 -3.50 24.34 -9.72
CA GLU A 3 -3.21 23.12 -8.96
C GLU A 3 -1.91 22.57 -9.54
N GLY A 4 -0.84 22.68 -8.75
CA GLY A 4 0.48 22.20 -9.16
C GLY A 4 0.41 20.71 -9.47
N ASP A 5 1.24 20.27 -10.43
CA ASP A 5 1.53 18.86 -10.65
C ASP A 5 1.77 18.20 -9.29
N ALA A 6 0.82 17.39 -8.84
CA ALA A 6 0.96 16.67 -7.58
C ALA A 6 1.98 15.55 -7.80
N TRP A 7 3.26 15.86 -7.55
CA TRP A 7 4.33 14.88 -7.45
C TRP A 7 4.06 13.92 -6.29
N ASN A 8 3.42 12.78 -6.55
CA ASN A 8 3.22 11.70 -5.59
C ASN A 8 4.26 10.59 -5.81
N HIS A 9 5.50 10.84 -5.40
CA HIS A 9 6.52 9.79 -5.31
C HIS A 9 6.54 9.17 -3.91
N ASN A 10 6.31 7.86 -3.85
CA ASN A 10 6.45 7.08 -2.63
C ASN A 10 7.85 6.48 -2.59
N ASN A 11 8.64 6.84 -1.58
CA ASN A 11 10.03 6.41 -1.48
C ASN A 11 10.21 5.61 -0.20
N TYR A 12 10.74 4.40 -0.32
CA TYR A 12 10.99 3.51 0.81
C TYR A 12 12.43 3.03 0.83
N CYS A 13 13.02 3.05 2.02
CA CYS A 13 14.22 2.28 2.33
C CYS A 13 13.78 0.87 2.72
N VAL A 14 14.29 -0.13 2.00
CA VAL A 14 13.84 -1.52 2.11
C VAL A 14 15.02 -2.42 2.45
N ALA A 15 14.82 -3.38 3.35
CA ALA A 15 15.83 -4.38 3.64
C ALA A 15 16.09 -5.23 2.38
N PRO A 16 17.35 -5.50 1.97
CA PRO A 16 17.64 -6.15 0.70
C PRO A 16 16.88 -7.47 0.45
N GLU A 17 16.71 -8.27 1.51
CA GLU A 17 16.00 -9.55 1.51
C GLU A 17 14.48 -9.44 1.34
N HIS A 18 13.91 -8.24 1.44
CA HIS A 18 12.47 -7.99 1.26
C HIS A 18 12.14 -7.52 -0.16
N VAL A 19 13.13 -7.04 -0.92
CA VAL A 19 12.90 -6.36 -2.21
C VAL A 19 12.12 -7.25 -3.17
N ASP A 20 12.55 -8.50 -3.39
CA ASP A 20 11.89 -9.37 -4.37
C ASP A 20 10.47 -9.76 -3.95
N ARG A 21 10.23 -9.97 -2.65
CA ARG A 21 8.87 -10.23 -2.11
C ARG A 21 7.96 -9.01 -2.26
N LEU A 22 8.51 -7.82 -2.06
CA LEU A 22 7.78 -6.57 -2.30
C LEU A 22 7.45 -6.39 -3.78
N CYS A 23 8.41 -6.64 -4.67
CA CYS A 23 8.16 -6.63 -6.11
C CYS A 23 7.03 -7.60 -6.50
N GLU A 24 7.07 -8.83 -5.98
CA GLU A 24 6.01 -9.84 -6.20
C GLU A 24 4.64 -9.33 -5.73
N ALA A 25 4.56 -8.76 -4.53
CA ALA A 25 3.31 -8.20 -4.00
C ALA A 25 2.83 -6.99 -4.83
N ILE A 26 3.75 -6.10 -5.23
CA ILE A 26 3.44 -4.90 -6.02
C ILE A 26 2.88 -5.29 -7.39
N GLU A 27 3.56 -6.16 -8.11
CA GLU A 27 3.17 -6.59 -9.46
C GLU A 27 1.82 -7.34 -9.44
N ALA A 28 1.55 -8.07 -8.38
CA ALA A 28 0.29 -8.81 -8.23
C ALA A 28 -0.90 -7.93 -7.82
N LEU A 29 -0.67 -6.88 -7.01
CA LEU A 29 -1.75 -6.14 -6.34
C LEU A 29 -1.95 -4.73 -6.89
N PHE A 30 -0.91 -4.09 -7.43
CA PHE A 30 -0.93 -2.71 -7.86
C PHE A 30 -0.89 -2.63 -9.40
N PRO A 31 -1.51 -1.61 -10.03
CA PRO A 31 -1.47 -1.40 -11.48
C PRO A 31 -0.18 -0.69 -11.90
N TRP A 32 0.92 -0.97 -11.20
CA TRP A 32 2.20 -0.29 -11.38
C TRP A 32 3.09 -1.05 -12.35
N SER A 33 3.76 -0.32 -13.23
CA SER A 33 4.71 -0.87 -14.20
C SER A 33 6.14 -0.68 -13.71
N LEU A 34 6.94 -1.74 -13.76
CA LEU A 34 8.37 -1.68 -13.44
C LEU A 34 9.10 -0.80 -14.47
N ILE A 35 9.82 0.22 -14.02
CA ILE A 35 10.56 1.16 -14.88
C ILE A 35 12.08 1.12 -14.64
N VAL A 36 12.53 0.64 -13.47
CA VAL A 36 13.95 0.46 -13.19
C VAL A 36 14.14 -0.71 -12.23
N ARG A 37 15.13 -1.55 -12.52
CA ARG A 37 15.61 -2.60 -11.61
C ARG A 37 17.12 -2.61 -11.60
N LYS A 38 17.69 -2.17 -10.49
CA LYS A 38 19.12 -2.16 -10.16
C LYS A 38 19.31 -2.78 -8.78
N PRO A 39 20.52 -3.27 -8.44
CA PRO A 39 20.78 -3.88 -7.12
C PRO A 39 20.35 -3.00 -5.94
N GLU A 40 20.53 -1.68 -6.06
CA GLU A 40 20.27 -0.69 -5.02
C GLU A 40 18.92 0.03 -5.16
N LEU A 41 18.22 -0.15 -6.28
CA LEU A 41 17.01 0.62 -6.60
C LEU A 41 16.05 -0.16 -7.50
N VAL A 42 14.82 -0.33 -7.02
CA VAL A 42 13.68 -0.73 -7.85
C VAL A 42 12.73 0.45 -7.95
N GLY A 43 12.17 0.69 -9.13
CA GLY A 43 11.21 1.76 -9.35
C GLY A 43 10.05 1.31 -10.22
N TYR A 44 8.87 1.76 -9.82
CA TYR A 44 7.59 1.48 -10.45
C TYR A 44 6.87 2.79 -10.78
N ARG A 45 5.98 2.78 -11.79
CA ARG A 45 5.19 3.94 -12.21
C ARG A 45 3.71 3.58 -12.38
N LEU A 46 2.83 4.52 -12.06
CA LEU A 46 1.39 4.41 -12.31
C LEU A 46 1.04 4.92 -13.73
N GLY A 47 0.95 4.01 -14.69
CA GLY A 47 0.67 4.34 -16.09
C GLY A 47 1.87 4.99 -16.80
N ASP A 48 1.60 5.73 -17.88
CA ASP A 48 2.65 6.30 -18.75
C ASP A 48 3.07 7.73 -18.39
N ASP A 49 2.25 8.40 -17.58
CA ASP A 49 2.44 9.79 -17.16
C ASP A 49 3.32 9.84 -15.89
N LEU A 50 4.47 10.51 -16.00
CA LEU A 50 5.43 10.64 -14.90
C LEU A 50 4.85 11.42 -13.70
N ASN A 51 3.82 12.24 -13.92
CA ASN A 51 3.20 13.03 -12.87
C ASN A 51 2.07 12.29 -12.15
N ARG A 52 1.70 11.07 -12.56
CA ARG A 52 0.62 10.27 -11.93
C ARG A 52 1.08 9.43 -10.73
N GLY A 53 2.40 9.30 -10.57
CA GLY A 53 3.00 8.71 -9.39
C GLY A 53 4.00 7.62 -9.69
N ALA A 54 4.98 7.54 -8.80
CA ALA A 54 6.03 6.55 -8.84
C ALA A 54 6.29 5.99 -7.45
N LEU A 55 6.74 4.75 -7.39
CA LEU A 55 7.26 4.11 -6.19
C LEU A 55 8.73 3.80 -6.41
N TYR A 56 9.57 4.16 -5.46
CA TYR A 56 10.96 3.74 -5.41
C TYR A 56 11.25 2.96 -4.13
N LEU A 57 11.83 1.78 -4.32
CA LEU A 57 12.36 0.94 -3.26
C LEU A 57 13.88 1.01 -3.33
N ARG A 58 14.50 1.70 -2.37
CA ARG A 58 15.95 1.73 -2.21
C ARG A 58 16.37 0.59 -1.28
N SER A 59 17.13 -0.36 -1.82
CA SER A 59 17.69 -1.47 -1.04
C SER A 59 18.80 -0.94 -0.12
N THR A 60 18.64 -1.08 1.19
CA THR A 60 19.63 -0.61 2.17
C THR A 60 19.74 -1.53 3.39
N PRO A 61 20.96 -1.99 3.75
CA PRO A 61 21.18 -2.77 4.98
C PRO A 61 20.70 -2.05 6.26
N ALA A 62 20.69 -0.72 6.29
CA ALA A 62 20.21 0.02 7.46
C ALA A 62 18.72 -0.18 7.74
N ALA A 63 17.90 -0.46 6.70
CA ALA A 63 16.50 -0.81 6.89
C ALA A 63 16.35 -2.14 7.65
N ARG A 64 17.22 -3.13 7.38
CA ARG A 64 17.25 -4.39 8.15
C ARG A 64 17.50 -4.12 9.63
N THR A 65 18.52 -3.32 9.94
CA THR A 65 18.85 -2.98 11.33
C THR A 65 17.68 -2.32 12.06
N LEU A 66 16.93 -1.44 11.38
CA LEU A 66 15.72 -0.84 11.95
C LEU A 66 14.66 -1.91 12.26
N PHE A 67 14.36 -2.80 11.32
CA PHE A 67 13.39 -3.89 11.51
C PHE A 67 13.78 -4.80 12.68
N GLU A 68 15.02 -5.26 12.71
CA GLU A 68 15.53 -6.14 13.78
C GLU A 68 15.49 -5.45 15.14
N THR A 69 15.85 -4.16 15.19
CA THR A 69 15.83 -3.37 16.42
C THR A 69 14.41 -3.18 16.93
N VAL A 70 13.47 -2.79 16.07
CA VAL A 70 12.06 -2.63 16.45
C VAL A 70 11.48 -3.96 16.89
N ALA A 71 11.72 -5.05 16.17
CA ALA A 71 11.24 -6.38 16.55
C ALA A 71 11.79 -6.83 17.91
N ARG A 72 13.07 -6.54 18.18
CA ARG A 72 13.68 -6.81 19.48
C ARG A 72 13.03 -5.97 20.59
N LEU A 73 12.89 -4.66 20.37
CA LEU A 73 12.27 -3.76 21.35
C LEU A 73 10.82 -4.14 21.65
N ARG A 74 10.02 -4.54 20.65
CA ARG A 74 8.65 -5.04 20.86
C ARG A 74 8.61 -6.28 21.77
N ARG A 75 9.60 -7.17 21.70
CA ARG A 75 9.67 -8.33 22.61
C ARG A 75 10.10 -7.96 24.03
N GLU A 76 10.96 -6.96 24.16
CA GLU A 76 11.57 -6.57 25.44
C GLU A 76 10.74 -5.53 26.21
N GLN A 77 9.89 -4.76 25.52
CA GLN A 77 9.16 -3.61 26.07
C GLN A 77 7.64 -3.77 25.79
N PRO A 78 6.88 -4.37 26.73
CA PRO A 78 5.45 -4.64 26.52
C PRO A 78 4.61 -3.39 26.22
N ASP A 79 4.91 -2.26 26.86
CA ASP A 79 4.21 -0.99 26.61
C ASP A 79 4.44 -0.47 25.19
N LEU A 80 5.65 -0.65 24.66
CA LEU A 80 5.97 -0.30 23.28
C LEU A 80 5.25 -1.24 22.30
N ASP A 81 5.22 -2.54 22.57
CA ASP A 81 4.46 -3.48 21.74
C ASP A 81 2.97 -3.18 21.76
N LEU A 82 2.42 -2.80 22.91
CA LEU A 82 1.03 -2.36 23.02
C LEU A 82 0.77 -1.12 22.17
N ALA A 83 1.69 -0.14 22.19
CA ALA A 83 1.59 1.05 21.34
C ALA A 83 1.64 0.69 19.84
N PHE A 84 2.56 -0.19 19.43
CA PHE A 84 2.61 -0.68 18.05
C PHE A 84 1.34 -1.41 17.65
N ARG A 85 0.81 -2.29 18.51
CA ARG A 85 -0.46 -2.97 18.25
C ARG A 85 -1.63 -2.01 18.15
N GLY A 86 -1.63 -0.94 18.95
CA GLY A 86 -2.57 0.17 18.83
C GLY A 86 -2.52 0.77 17.44
N LEU A 87 -1.34 1.22 16.99
CA LEU A 87 -1.14 1.77 15.65
C LEU A 87 -1.47 0.78 14.52
N GLU A 88 -1.18 -0.51 14.72
CA GLU A 88 -1.47 -1.57 13.74
C GLU A 88 -2.97 -1.85 13.66
N ALA A 89 -3.71 -1.65 14.76
CA ALA A 89 -5.15 -1.81 14.88
C ALA A 89 -5.94 -0.55 14.51
N GLU A 90 -5.29 0.61 14.42
CA GLU A 90 -5.91 1.82 13.88
C GLU A 90 -6.51 1.50 12.51
N ASP A 91 -7.77 1.94 12.33
CA ASP A 91 -8.41 1.93 11.04
C ASP A 91 -7.57 2.75 10.06
N ALA A 92 -7.76 2.47 8.77
CA ALA A 92 -7.02 3.19 7.76
C ALA A 92 -7.20 4.71 7.90
N ASP A 93 -6.08 5.43 8.02
CA ASP A 93 -6.10 6.89 8.11
C ASP A 93 -6.59 7.47 6.77
N VAL A 94 -7.85 7.88 6.77
CA VAL A 94 -8.53 8.48 5.62
C VAL A 94 -8.00 9.88 5.30
N ALA A 95 -7.25 10.51 6.21
CA ALA A 95 -6.66 11.83 6.01
C ALA A 95 -5.18 11.76 5.57
N ASP A 96 -4.48 10.65 5.83
CA ASP A 96 -3.04 10.53 5.57
C ASP A 96 -2.66 9.18 4.92
N HIS A 97 -3.22 8.90 3.74
CA HIS A 97 -2.93 7.69 2.96
C HIS A 97 -2.30 8.00 1.60
N GLN A 98 -1.54 7.03 1.10
CA GLN A 98 -1.06 7.01 -0.29
C GLN A 98 -1.98 6.09 -1.08
N GLY A 99 -2.48 6.54 -2.22
CA GLY A 99 -3.47 5.78 -2.96
C GLY A 99 -3.24 5.70 -4.46
N PHE A 100 -3.95 4.78 -5.09
CA PHE A 100 -4.03 4.65 -6.55
C PHE A 100 -5.45 4.23 -6.94
N ARG A 101 -5.77 4.50 -8.21
CA ARG A 101 -7.08 4.14 -8.77
C ARG A 101 -6.90 3.07 -9.85
N VAL A 102 -7.78 2.08 -9.84
CA VAL A 102 -7.85 1.03 -10.88
C VAL A 102 -8.99 1.31 -11.85
N ALA A 103 -9.00 0.62 -12.99
CA ALA A 103 -9.83 1.01 -14.13
C ALA A 103 -11.33 0.79 -13.89
N SER A 104 -11.70 -0.22 -13.10
CA SER A 104 -13.08 -0.61 -12.87
C SER A 104 -13.30 -1.33 -11.52
N PRO A 105 -14.56 -1.40 -11.02
CA PRO A 105 -14.89 -2.19 -9.83
C PRO A 105 -14.54 -3.67 -9.96
N GLU A 106 -14.66 -4.27 -11.14
CA GLU A 106 -14.31 -5.69 -11.33
C GLU A 106 -12.79 -5.92 -11.18
N GLU A 107 -11.97 -4.98 -11.66
CA GLU A 107 -10.52 -5.04 -11.40
C GLU A 107 -10.23 -4.88 -9.91
N TRP A 108 -10.91 -3.93 -9.27
CA TRP A 108 -10.78 -3.69 -7.83
C TRP A 108 -11.13 -4.94 -7.03
N GLU A 109 -12.26 -5.60 -7.29
CA GLU A 109 -12.69 -6.81 -6.58
C GLU A 109 -11.68 -7.95 -6.75
N ARG A 110 -11.18 -8.16 -7.97
CA ARG A 110 -10.14 -9.17 -8.23
C ARG A 110 -8.87 -8.90 -7.43
N ARG A 111 -8.43 -7.65 -7.34
CA ARG A 111 -7.23 -7.27 -6.59
C ARG A 111 -7.43 -7.38 -5.08
N VAL A 112 -8.60 -6.97 -4.55
CA VAL A 112 -8.96 -7.17 -3.13
C VAL A 112 -8.99 -8.65 -2.77
N ALA A 113 -9.62 -9.49 -3.61
CA ALA A 113 -9.66 -10.93 -3.40
C ALA A 113 -8.25 -11.54 -3.41
N ARG A 114 -7.36 -11.06 -4.30
CA ARG A 114 -5.96 -11.48 -4.36
C ARG A 114 -5.18 -11.06 -3.12
N ALA A 115 -5.31 -9.81 -2.68
CA ALA A 115 -4.68 -9.32 -1.44
C ALA A 115 -5.13 -10.15 -0.24
N THR A 116 -6.44 -10.39 -0.11
CA THR A 116 -7.03 -11.23 0.95
C THR A 116 -6.53 -12.68 0.88
N THR A 117 -6.28 -13.20 -0.32
CA THR A 117 -5.67 -14.53 -0.49
C THR A 117 -4.22 -14.52 -0.03
N PHE A 118 -3.41 -13.56 -0.46
CA PHE A 118 -2.01 -13.44 -0.04
C PHE A 118 -1.86 -13.29 1.47
N SER A 119 -2.70 -12.49 2.13
CA SER A 119 -2.71 -12.37 3.59
C SER A 119 -2.87 -13.71 4.32
N ARG A 120 -3.54 -14.68 3.70
CA ARG A 120 -3.77 -16.01 4.27
C ARG A 120 -2.75 -17.05 3.84
N THR A 121 -2.33 -17.01 2.57
CA THR A 121 -1.54 -18.10 1.96
C THR A 121 -0.07 -17.78 1.78
N ARG A 122 0.31 -16.49 1.85
CA ARG A 122 1.67 -15.99 1.65
C ARG A 122 2.02 -14.96 2.73
N PRO A 123 2.04 -15.35 4.02
CA PRO A 123 2.38 -14.44 5.12
C PRO A 123 3.81 -13.88 4.98
N ASP A 124 4.69 -14.56 4.25
CA ASP A 124 6.04 -14.10 3.90
C ASP A 124 6.05 -12.81 3.07
N LEU A 125 4.97 -12.49 2.36
CA LEU A 125 4.83 -11.25 1.59
C LEU A 125 4.41 -10.05 2.46
N GLY A 126 3.98 -10.28 3.71
CA GLY A 126 3.59 -9.21 4.62
C GLY A 126 2.41 -8.36 4.13
N VAL A 127 1.50 -8.93 3.34
CA VAL A 127 0.30 -8.26 2.83
C VAL A 127 -0.85 -8.42 3.82
N ALA A 128 -1.52 -7.33 4.20
CA ALA A 128 -2.77 -7.36 4.98
C ALA A 128 -3.82 -6.43 4.36
N VAL A 129 -5.08 -6.88 4.30
CA VAL A 129 -6.22 -6.01 3.96
C VAL A 129 -6.78 -5.45 5.26
N VAL A 130 -6.69 -4.13 5.43
CA VAL A 130 -7.07 -3.41 6.66
C VAL A 130 -8.57 -3.09 6.64
N ARG A 131 -9.07 -2.56 5.53
CA ARG A 131 -10.46 -2.13 5.38
C ARG A 131 -10.91 -2.29 3.92
N VAL A 132 -12.20 -2.58 3.73
CA VAL A 132 -12.84 -2.71 2.42
C VAL A 132 -14.22 -2.07 2.48
N GLU A 133 -14.51 -1.19 1.54
CA GLU A 133 -15.76 -0.46 1.45
C GLU A 133 -16.28 -0.44 0.02
N ARG A 134 -17.58 -0.64 -0.12
CA ARG A 134 -18.32 -0.50 -1.36
C ARG A 134 -19.30 0.67 -1.25
N PRO A 135 -19.65 1.30 -2.39
CA PRO A 135 -20.76 2.23 -2.43
C PRO A 135 -22.02 1.64 -1.77
N GLY A 136 -22.54 2.33 -0.76
CA GLY A 136 -23.74 1.92 -0.03
C GLY A 136 -23.51 1.05 1.22
N ASP A 137 -22.27 0.64 1.53
CA ASP A 137 -21.98 0.03 2.82
C ASP A 137 -22.24 1.06 3.95
N PRO A 138 -22.82 0.67 5.11
CA PRO A 138 -23.17 1.61 6.19
C PRO A 138 -22.01 2.45 6.74
N GLY A 139 -20.76 2.02 6.53
CA GLY A 139 -19.55 2.72 6.95
C GLY A 139 -18.76 3.37 5.82
N ALA A 140 -19.22 3.24 4.56
CA ALA A 140 -18.50 3.76 3.40
C ALA A 140 -18.35 5.28 3.45
N LEU A 141 -17.12 5.76 3.20
CA LEU A 141 -16.82 7.19 3.18
C LEU A 141 -17.49 7.92 2.02
N THR A 142 -17.80 7.20 0.94
CA THR A 142 -18.44 7.75 -0.25
C THR A 142 -19.49 6.79 -0.81
N ASP A 143 -20.48 7.34 -1.51
CA ASP A 143 -21.51 6.57 -2.24
C ASP A 143 -21.11 6.27 -3.70
N TYR A 144 -19.85 6.52 -4.07
CA TYR A 144 -19.40 6.44 -5.46
C TYR A 144 -18.00 5.83 -5.65
N LEU A 145 -17.26 5.52 -4.59
CA LEU A 145 -15.98 4.81 -4.65
C LEU A 145 -16.07 3.44 -3.98
N TYR A 146 -15.49 2.46 -4.64
CA TYR A 146 -15.01 1.23 -4.03
C TYR A 146 -13.62 1.54 -3.45
N GLN A 147 -13.39 1.27 -2.17
CA GLN A 147 -12.17 1.65 -1.46
C GLN A 147 -11.63 0.47 -0.65
N ALA A 148 -10.36 0.13 -0.82
CA ALA A 148 -9.69 -0.89 -0.03
C ALA A 148 -8.33 -0.40 0.45
N TRP A 149 -7.99 -0.69 1.70
CA TRP A 149 -6.73 -0.30 2.31
C TRP A 149 -5.85 -1.53 2.50
N ILE A 150 -4.70 -1.55 1.85
CA ILE A 150 -3.78 -2.69 1.78
C ILE A 150 -2.46 -2.30 2.41
N ARG A 151 -2.08 -3.00 3.47
CA ARG A 151 -0.82 -2.83 4.18
C ARG A 151 0.26 -3.74 3.61
N LEU A 152 1.45 -3.18 3.37
CA LEU A 152 2.67 -3.89 2.98
C LEU A 152 3.71 -3.81 4.11
N ALA A 153 3.66 -4.76 5.04
CA ALA A 153 4.49 -4.76 6.26
C ALA A 153 6.00 -4.76 5.97
N LEU A 154 6.42 -5.30 4.83
CA LEU A 154 7.82 -5.36 4.43
C LEU A 154 8.44 -3.98 4.11
N LEU A 155 7.63 -2.94 3.91
CA LEU A 155 8.11 -1.56 3.67
C LEU A 155 8.62 -0.86 4.93
N GLY A 156 8.15 -1.27 6.10
CA GLY A 156 8.50 -0.65 7.37
C GLY A 156 7.46 -0.91 8.45
N PRO A 157 7.77 -0.58 9.72
CA PRO A 157 6.87 -0.80 10.85
C PRO A 157 5.73 0.22 10.94
N VAL A 158 5.78 1.32 10.17
CA VAL A 158 4.79 2.41 10.20
C VAL A 158 4.51 2.92 8.78
N ARG A 159 3.33 3.54 8.58
CA ARG A 159 2.94 4.26 7.35
C ARG A 159 3.19 3.49 6.03
N ASN A 160 2.67 2.27 5.98
CA ASN A 160 2.86 1.30 4.91
C ASN A 160 1.52 0.78 4.34
N THR A 161 0.45 1.55 4.50
CA THR A 161 -0.89 1.21 4.03
C THR A 161 -1.24 2.05 2.81
N PHE A 162 -1.71 1.39 1.75
CA PHE A 162 -2.09 2.02 0.49
C PHE A 162 -3.59 1.88 0.25
N GLU A 163 -4.21 2.96 -0.20
CA GLU A 163 -5.60 2.93 -0.65
C GLU A 163 -5.70 2.56 -2.12
N MET A 164 -6.55 1.60 -2.44
CA MET A 164 -6.95 1.25 -3.80
C MET A 164 -8.40 1.66 -4.03
N GLN A 165 -8.63 2.47 -5.05
CA GLN A 165 -9.96 2.98 -5.39
C GLN A 165 -10.44 2.51 -6.76
N ALA A 166 -11.75 2.34 -6.92
CA ALA A 166 -12.42 2.31 -8.22
C ALA A 166 -13.71 3.13 -8.16
N LEU A 167 -14.11 3.73 -9.28
CA LEU A 167 -15.33 4.56 -9.32
C LEU A 167 -16.51 3.73 -9.80
N GLU A 168 -17.63 3.91 -9.13
CA GLU A 168 -18.93 3.39 -9.53
C GLU A 168 -19.27 3.82 -10.96
N PRO A 169 -19.46 2.88 -11.91
CA PRO A 169 -19.78 3.18 -13.31
C PRO A 169 -20.96 4.15 -13.47
N ALA A 170 -22.02 3.99 -12.67
CA ALA A 170 -23.20 4.85 -12.74
C ALA A 170 -22.91 6.33 -12.38
N LYS A 171 -21.82 6.59 -11.65
CA LYS A 171 -21.41 7.92 -11.18
C LYS A 171 -20.31 8.54 -12.05
N ARG A 172 -19.82 7.83 -13.08
CA ARG A 172 -18.76 8.27 -14.01
C ARG A 172 -19.22 9.35 -15.00
N VAL A 173 -20.53 9.47 -15.23
CA VAL A 173 -21.16 10.36 -16.24
C VAL A 173 -21.67 11.68 -15.63
N ALA A 174 -21.69 11.80 -14.30
CA ALA A 174 -22.25 12.95 -13.59
C ALA A 174 -21.23 14.05 -13.24
N ARG A 175 -19.99 13.98 -13.73
CA ARG A 175 -18.92 14.96 -13.50
C ARG A 175 -18.31 15.43 -14.81
#